data_AF-A0A7V3M5L7-F1
#
_entry.id   AF-A0A7V3M5L7-F1
#
_cell.length_a   1.000
_cell.length_b   1.000
_cell.length_c   1.000
_cell.angle_alpha   90.00
_cell.angle_beta   90.00
_cell.angle_gamma   90.00
#
_symmetry.space_group_name_H-M   'P 1'
#
loop_
_entity.id
_entity.type
_entity.pdbx_description
1 polymer ?
#
loop_
_entity_poly.entity_id
_entity_poly.type
_entity_poly.pdbx_seq_one_letter_code
_entity_poly.pdbx_strand_id
1 'polypeptide(L)'
;MFVKIGASSLATALALSLLAGAAGAQHETQHAASVAAPAVIGQQSPIAGVPAEALPSAGECRIWFEGLSAEDQPAQMDCEHAHWIAQRWGGRVIDRHRMQASYEGRNDFTGVPAGALPRPGYCRAWIEGAPLTQQPAESDCVAARRIAAAEGGRVLFMPL
;
A
#
# COMPACT_ATOMS: atom_id res chain seq x y z
N MET A 1 34.17 -13.95 23.85
CA MET A 1 33.22 -14.73 23.02
C MET A 1 33.68 -14.57 21.58
N PHE A 2 34.27 -15.62 21.00
CA PHE A 2 34.94 -15.57 19.69
C PHE A 2 33.91 -15.65 18.55
N VAL A 3 33.94 -14.69 17.62
CA VAL A 3 33.16 -14.71 16.38
C VAL A 3 33.94 -15.49 15.33
N LYS A 4 33.29 -16.52 14.76
CA LYS A 4 33.83 -17.37 13.70
C LYS A 4 33.29 -16.85 12.35
N ILE A 5 34.18 -16.40 11.49
CA ILE A 5 33.89 -15.95 10.12
C ILE A 5 33.83 -17.20 9.23
N GLY A 6 32.68 -17.45 8.61
CA GLY A 6 32.49 -18.50 7.61
C GLY A 6 32.47 -17.89 6.22
N ALA A 7 33.52 -18.14 5.44
CA ALA A 7 33.57 -17.87 4.01
C ALA A 7 33.18 -19.13 3.23
N SER A 8 32.39 -18.99 2.16
CA SER A 8 32.26 -19.92 1.02
C SER A 8 31.30 -19.30 -0.01
N SER A 9 31.33 -19.52 -1.31
CA SER A 9 32.31 -19.93 -2.33
C SER A 9 31.53 -19.81 -3.65
N LEU A 10 32.22 -19.43 -4.72
CA LEU A 10 31.69 -19.18 -6.06
C LEU A 10 30.98 -20.38 -6.71
N ALA A 11 30.00 -20.12 -7.59
CA ALA A 11 29.78 -20.92 -8.79
C ALA A 11 29.05 -20.10 -9.88
N THR A 12 29.77 -19.87 -10.98
CA THR A 12 29.32 -19.24 -12.22
C THR A 12 28.68 -20.30 -13.13
N ALA A 13 27.57 -19.98 -13.80
CA ALA A 13 27.10 -20.75 -14.95
C ALA A 13 26.71 -19.79 -16.08
N LEU A 14 27.55 -19.75 -17.12
CA LEU A 14 27.31 -19.11 -18.41
C LEU A 14 26.49 -20.07 -19.28
N ALA A 15 25.37 -19.59 -19.83
CA ALA A 15 24.66 -20.28 -20.90
C ALA A 15 24.78 -19.45 -22.18
N LEU A 16 25.62 -19.90 -23.12
CA LEU A 16 25.54 -19.51 -24.53
C LEU A 16 24.49 -20.37 -25.22
N SER A 17 23.63 -19.76 -26.02
CA SER A 17 22.78 -20.48 -26.98
C SER A 17 22.69 -19.70 -28.28
N LEU A 18 22.76 -20.47 -29.35
CA LEU A 18 23.22 -20.13 -30.70
C LEU A 18 22.13 -19.51 -31.58
N LEU A 19 22.57 -18.64 -32.50
CA LEU A 19 21.80 -18.18 -33.65
C LEU A 19 21.78 -19.23 -34.77
N ALA A 20 20.59 -19.54 -35.28
CA ALA A 20 20.27 -20.03 -36.63
C ALA A 20 18.76 -19.74 -36.82
N GLY A 21 18.21 -19.10 -37.85
CA GLY A 21 18.62 -18.88 -39.23
C GLY A 21 17.49 -19.41 -40.12
N ALA A 22 16.68 -18.54 -40.75
CA ALA A 22 15.88 -18.86 -41.94
C ALA A 22 15.32 -17.58 -42.57
N ALA A 23 15.82 -17.25 -43.75
CA ALA A 23 15.23 -16.29 -44.66
C ALA A 23 13.97 -16.90 -45.30
N GLY A 24 12.83 -16.25 -45.12
CA GLY A 24 11.57 -16.59 -45.78
C GLY A 24 11.00 -15.35 -46.46
N ALA A 25 10.80 -15.46 -47.77
CA ALA A 25 10.35 -14.38 -48.64
C ALA A 25 8.88 -14.00 -48.43
N GLN A 26 8.61 -12.76 -48.83
CA GLN A 26 7.41 -11.93 -48.76
C GLN A 26 6.08 -12.60 -49.14
N HIS A 27 5.03 -12.27 -48.39
CA HIS A 27 3.68 -12.09 -48.93
C HIS A 27 3.04 -10.89 -48.21
N GLU A 28 3.04 -9.74 -48.87
CA GLU A 28 2.55 -8.48 -48.35
C GLU A 28 1.09 -8.30 -48.79
N THR A 29 0.16 -8.88 -48.02
CA THR A 29 -1.27 -8.57 -48.13
C THR A 29 -1.56 -7.35 -47.26
N GLN A 30 -1.47 -6.17 -47.86
CA GLN A 30 -1.91 -4.90 -47.28
C GLN A 30 -3.43 -4.91 -47.07
N HIS A 31 -3.86 -5.45 -45.93
CA HIS A 31 -5.14 -5.09 -45.33
C HIS A 31 -4.98 -3.71 -44.72
N ALA A 32 -5.85 -2.77 -45.12
CA ALA A 32 -5.97 -1.45 -44.52
C ALA A 32 -6.27 -1.61 -43.02
N ALA A 33 -5.23 -1.51 -42.20
CA ALA A 33 -5.33 -1.46 -40.76
C ALA A 33 -5.91 -0.09 -40.38
N SER A 34 -7.13 -0.11 -39.87
CA SER A 34 -7.64 0.97 -39.02
C SER A 34 -6.59 1.24 -37.95
N VAL A 35 -6.10 2.49 -37.87
CA VAL A 35 -5.15 2.93 -36.85
C VAL A 35 -5.89 2.94 -35.52
N ALA A 36 -6.05 1.75 -34.93
CA ALA A 36 -6.43 1.61 -33.54
C ALA A 36 -5.28 2.22 -32.74
N ALA A 37 -5.57 3.30 -32.02
CA ALA A 37 -4.65 3.85 -31.04
C ALA A 37 -4.15 2.70 -30.13
N PRO A 38 -2.87 2.69 -29.73
CA PRO A 38 -2.39 1.67 -28.81
C PRO A 38 -3.27 1.70 -27.57
N ALA A 39 -3.94 0.58 -27.29
CA ALA A 39 -4.62 0.40 -26.03
C ALA A 39 -3.56 0.61 -24.94
N VAL A 40 -3.76 1.62 -24.11
CA VAL A 40 -2.96 1.82 -22.90
C VAL A 40 -3.18 0.57 -22.06
N ILE A 41 -2.23 -0.36 -22.11
CA ILE A 41 -2.23 -1.50 -21.20
C ILE A 41 -2.15 -0.88 -19.82
N GLY A 42 -3.27 -0.88 -19.10
CA GLY A 42 -3.34 -0.38 -17.74
C GLY A 42 -2.24 -1.08 -16.95
N GLN A 43 -1.25 -0.32 -16.49
CA GLN A 43 -0.17 -0.87 -15.70
C GLN A 43 -0.81 -1.51 -14.47
N GLN A 44 -0.70 -2.83 -14.37
CA GLN A 44 -1.15 -3.54 -13.19
C GLN A 44 -0.20 -3.22 -12.05
N SER A 45 -0.76 -2.95 -10.88
CA SER A 45 0.05 -2.78 -9.67
C SER A 45 0.79 -4.08 -9.34
N PRO A 46 2.07 -4.00 -8.92
CA PRO A 46 2.81 -5.17 -8.46
C PRO A 46 2.35 -5.64 -7.06
N ILE A 47 1.46 -4.90 -6.40
CA ILE A 47 1.00 -5.17 -5.03
C ILE A 47 -0.49 -5.51 -5.06
N ALA A 48 -0.84 -6.71 -4.61
CA ALA A 48 -2.22 -7.18 -4.58
C ALA A 48 -3.13 -6.23 -3.78
N GLY A 49 -4.26 -5.85 -4.38
CA GLY A 49 -5.27 -4.99 -3.76
C GLY A 49 -4.93 -3.50 -3.72
N VAL A 50 -3.79 -3.07 -4.27
CA VAL A 50 -3.38 -1.66 -4.34
C VAL A 50 -3.48 -1.20 -5.80
N PRO A 51 -4.23 -0.14 -6.15
CA PRO A 51 -4.24 0.42 -7.50
C PRO A 51 -2.89 1.00 -7.92
N ALA A 52 -2.56 0.96 -9.21
CA ALA A 52 -1.25 1.38 -9.70
C ALA A 52 -1.01 2.90 -9.52
N GLU A 53 -2.06 3.69 -9.64
CA GLU A 53 -2.10 5.12 -9.38
C GLU A 53 -1.94 5.48 -7.88
N ALA A 54 -2.17 4.52 -6.98
CA ALA A 54 -2.03 4.70 -5.55
C ALA A 54 -0.65 4.29 -5.02
N LEU A 55 0.25 3.81 -5.90
CA LEU A 55 1.61 3.47 -5.54
C LEU A 55 2.42 4.74 -5.21
N PRO A 56 3.26 4.72 -4.16
CA PRO A 56 4.11 5.84 -3.81
C PRO A 56 5.12 6.22 -4.91
N SER A 57 5.61 7.44 -4.82
CA SER A 57 6.78 7.90 -5.59
C SER A 57 8.04 7.09 -5.27
N ALA A 58 9.03 7.11 -6.17
CA ALA A 58 10.29 6.40 -5.93
C ALA A 58 11.01 6.98 -4.69
N GLY A 59 11.38 6.11 -3.75
CA GLY A 59 12.02 6.49 -2.49
C GLY A 59 11.04 6.79 -1.35
N GLU A 60 9.74 6.87 -1.63
CA GLU A 60 8.68 7.08 -0.65
C GLU A 60 7.96 5.76 -0.34
N CYS A 61 7.34 5.72 0.82
CA CYS A 61 6.45 4.64 1.24
C CYS A 61 5.07 5.18 1.58
N ARG A 62 4.08 4.30 1.64
CA ARG A 62 2.74 4.59 2.16
C ARG A 62 2.30 3.45 3.06
N ILE A 63 1.50 3.78 4.07
CA ILE A 63 0.78 2.77 4.85
C ILE A 63 -0.54 2.51 4.15
N TRP A 64 -0.78 1.27 3.77
CA TRP A 64 -2.01 0.82 3.16
C TRP A 64 -2.87 0.13 4.21
N PHE A 65 -4.01 0.73 4.53
CA PHE A 65 -5.02 0.14 5.40
C PHE A 65 -6.05 -0.61 4.58
N GLU A 66 -6.33 -1.85 4.97
CA GLU A 66 -7.39 -2.63 4.34
C GLU A 66 -8.77 -2.02 4.61
N GLY A 67 -9.67 -2.14 3.62
CA GLY A 67 -11.03 -1.63 3.72
C GLY A 67 -11.20 -0.14 3.42
N LEU A 68 -10.10 0.63 3.27
CA LEU A 68 -10.16 2.00 2.76
C LEU A 68 -9.96 2.03 1.24
N SER A 69 -10.64 2.97 0.58
CA SER A 69 -10.38 3.27 -0.83
C SER A 69 -9.04 3.99 -0.98
N ALA A 70 -8.54 4.10 -2.21
CA ALA A 70 -7.23 4.69 -2.47
C ALA A 70 -7.15 6.17 -2.08
N GLU A 71 -8.25 6.90 -2.25
CA GLU A 71 -8.39 8.32 -1.89
C GLU A 71 -8.47 8.57 -0.38
N ASP A 72 -8.88 7.56 0.39
CA ASP A 72 -8.99 7.62 1.85
C ASP A 72 -7.72 7.11 2.56
N GLN A 73 -6.70 6.68 1.81
CA GLN A 73 -5.40 6.27 2.36
C GLN A 73 -4.60 7.47 2.84
N PRO A 74 -3.68 7.27 3.81
CA PRO A 74 -2.77 8.33 4.23
C PRO A 74 -1.84 8.77 3.09
N ALA A 75 -1.25 9.95 3.25
CA ALA A 75 -0.23 10.45 2.35
C ALA A 75 0.98 9.48 2.27
N GLN A 76 1.73 9.58 1.18
CA GLN A 76 3.05 8.96 1.13
C GLN A 76 4.00 9.74 2.05
N MET A 77 4.98 9.05 2.61
CA MET A 77 5.96 9.58 3.56
C MET A 77 7.28 8.80 3.43
N ASP A 78 8.29 9.23 4.18
CA ASP A 78 9.54 8.48 4.24
C ASP A 78 9.32 7.07 4.83
N CYS A 79 10.07 6.10 4.33
CA CYS A 79 9.85 4.70 4.70
C CYS A 79 10.12 4.44 6.18
N GLU A 80 11.09 5.11 6.81
CA GLU A 80 11.37 4.94 8.24
C GLU A 80 10.17 5.37 9.09
N HIS A 81 9.57 6.52 8.77
CA HIS A 81 8.38 7.03 9.40
C HIS A 81 7.17 6.13 9.16
N ALA A 82 6.97 5.63 7.93
CA ALA A 82 5.89 4.69 7.63
C ALA A 82 6.00 3.42 8.48
N HIS A 83 7.20 2.84 8.61
CA HIS A 83 7.45 1.69 9.47
C HIS A 83 7.20 2.01 10.95
N TRP A 84 7.66 3.17 11.44
CA TRP A 84 7.46 3.58 12.82
C TRP A 84 5.99 3.75 13.18
N ILE A 85 5.18 4.37 12.31
CA ILE A 85 3.72 4.50 12.53
C ILE A 85 3.05 3.13 12.46
N ALA A 86 3.35 2.33 11.43
CA ALA A 86 2.68 1.06 11.19
C ALA A 86 2.93 0.04 12.31
N GLN A 87 4.07 0.08 13.00
CA GLN A 87 4.30 -0.75 14.19
C GLN A 87 3.28 -0.54 15.31
N ARG A 88 2.68 0.66 15.40
CA ARG A 88 1.70 1.01 16.42
C ARG A 88 0.26 0.93 15.93
N TRP A 89 0.03 1.28 14.67
CA TRP A 89 -1.30 1.43 14.11
C TRP A 89 -1.67 0.37 13.08
N GLY A 90 -0.71 -0.43 12.63
CA GLY A 90 -0.91 -1.53 11.70
C GLY A 90 -0.87 -1.09 10.24
N GLY A 91 -1.33 -1.98 9.37
CA GLY A 91 -1.38 -1.77 7.92
C GLY A 91 -0.15 -2.34 7.19
N ARG A 92 -0.23 -2.32 5.86
CA ARG A 92 0.87 -2.74 4.98
C ARG A 92 1.73 -1.54 4.63
N VAL A 93 3.03 -1.61 4.90
CA VAL A 93 3.96 -0.61 4.38
C VAL A 93 4.32 -1.00 2.96
N ILE A 94 3.98 -0.14 2.00
CA ILE A 94 4.20 -0.36 0.57
C ILE A 94 5.16 0.69 0.00
N ASP A 95 6.01 0.27 -0.93
CA ASP A 95 6.74 1.15 -1.83
C ASP A 95 6.20 1.00 -3.26
N ARG A 96 6.84 1.66 -4.23
CA ARG A 96 6.43 1.60 -5.65
C ARG A 96 6.41 0.18 -6.25
N HIS A 97 7.27 -0.70 -5.76
CA HIS A 97 7.59 -1.98 -6.40
C HIS A 97 7.06 -3.18 -5.62
N ARG A 98 6.86 -3.05 -4.30
CA ARG A 98 6.50 -4.17 -3.43
C ARG A 98 5.87 -3.71 -2.10
N MET A 99 5.21 -4.66 -1.45
CA MET A 99 4.96 -4.58 -0.01
C MET A 99 6.27 -4.83 0.73
N GLN A 100 6.67 -3.89 1.60
CA GLN A 100 7.87 -4.03 2.43
C GLN A 100 7.60 -4.81 3.72
N ALA A 101 6.46 -4.52 4.37
CA ALA A 101 6.06 -5.17 5.61
C ALA A 101 4.55 -5.12 5.82
N SER A 102 4.05 -5.98 6.70
CA SER A 102 2.67 -5.95 7.20
C SER A 102 2.71 -5.94 8.72
N TYR A 103 1.95 -5.04 9.33
CA TYR A 103 1.89 -4.88 10.78
C TYR A 103 0.47 -5.08 11.28
N GLU A 104 0.35 -5.84 12.37
CA GLU A 104 -0.84 -5.85 13.21
C GLU A 104 -0.84 -4.58 14.06
N GLY A 105 -1.99 -3.93 14.19
CA GLY A 105 -2.07 -2.72 14.97
C GLY A 105 -3.49 -2.38 15.42
N ARG A 106 -3.61 -1.24 16.08
CA ARG A 106 -4.85 -0.83 16.74
C ARG A 106 -5.86 -0.16 15.82
N ASN A 107 -5.46 0.18 14.60
CA ASN A 107 -6.31 0.87 13.66
C ASN A 107 -7.19 -0.16 12.96
N ASP A 108 -8.51 0.03 13.04
CA ASP A 108 -9.48 -0.82 12.36
C ASP A 108 -10.60 0.06 11.78
N PHE A 109 -10.64 0.16 10.47
CA PHE A 109 -11.62 0.96 9.74
C PHE A 109 -12.85 0.16 9.31
N THR A 110 -12.99 -1.10 9.74
CA THR A 110 -14.11 -1.96 9.35
C THR A 110 -15.45 -1.34 9.71
N GLY A 111 -16.30 -1.08 8.71
CA GLY A 111 -17.62 -0.48 8.91
C GLY A 111 -17.63 1.03 9.18
N VAL A 112 -16.48 1.70 9.09
CA VAL A 112 -16.39 3.17 9.17
C VAL A 112 -16.64 3.74 7.78
N PRO A 113 -17.66 4.59 7.56
CA PRO A 113 -17.88 5.22 6.27
C PRO A 113 -16.79 6.28 5.99
N ALA A 114 -16.46 6.50 4.71
CA ALA A 114 -15.44 7.45 4.26
C ALA A 114 -15.58 8.84 4.90
N GLY A 115 -16.80 9.40 4.89
CA GLY A 115 -17.09 10.71 5.51
C GLY A 115 -16.97 10.76 7.03
N ALA A 116 -16.67 9.63 7.69
CA ALA A 116 -16.44 9.55 9.12
C ALA A 116 -14.98 9.28 9.50
N LEU A 117 -14.08 9.11 8.53
CA LEU A 117 -12.66 8.98 8.79
C LEU A 117 -12.11 10.27 9.43
N PRO A 118 -11.16 10.18 10.37
CA PRO A 118 -10.46 11.35 10.86
C PRO A 118 -9.62 11.98 9.74
N ARG A 119 -9.46 13.29 9.79
CA ARG A 119 -8.51 14.03 8.95
C ARG A 119 -7.08 13.56 9.22
N PRO A 120 -6.18 13.70 8.24
CA PRO A 120 -4.76 13.41 8.43
C PRO A 120 -4.17 14.10 9.66
N GLY A 121 -3.44 13.35 10.48
CA GLY A 121 -2.85 13.78 11.74
C GLY A 121 -3.80 13.75 12.95
N TYR A 122 -5.08 13.44 12.77
CA TYR A 122 -6.07 13.38 13.84
C TYR A 122 -6.46 11.95 14.20
N CYS A 123 -7.07 11.81 15.37
CA CYS A 123 -7.70 10.59 15.81
C CYS A 123 -9.20 10.77 15.95
N ARG A 124 -9.94 9.67 15.91
CA ARG A 124 -11.38 9.67 16.21
C ARG A 124 -11.72 8.46 17.08
N ALA A 125 -12.53 8.67 18.11
CA ALA A 125 -13.15 7.56 18.82
C ALA A 125 -14.31 7.01 17.98
N TRP A 126 -14.34 5.70 17.79
CA TRP A 126 -15.42 5.01 17.09
C TRP A 126 -16.12 4.08 18.06
N ILE A 127 -17.39 4.35 18.34
CA ILE A 127 -18.17 3.62 19.33
C ILE A 127 -19.00 2.55 18.61
N GLU A 128 -18.83 1.29 19.02
CA GLU A 128 -19.50 0.18 18.36
C GLU A 128 -21.02 0.25 18.55
N GLY A 129 -21.77 0.07 17.46
CA GLY A 129 -23.23 0.09 17.47
C GLY A 129 -23.86 1.48 17.65
N ALA A 130 -23.09 2.53 17.93
CA ALA A 130 -23.61 3.89 17.96
C ALA A 130 -23.95 4.36 16.53
N PRO A 131 -25.12 5.01 16.33
CA PRO A 131 -25.47 5.55 15.03
C PRO A 131 -24.52 6.69 14.64
N LEU A 132 -24.33 6.91 13.34
CA LEU A 132 -23.34 7.87 12.81
C LEU A 132 -23.51 9.30 13.38
N THR A 133 -24.75 9.72 13.65
CA THR A 133 -25.06 11.04 14.22
C THR A 133 -24.65 11.20 15.69
N GLN A 134 -24.38 10.09 16.38
CA GLN A 134 -23.91 10.06 17.77
C GLN A 134 -22.42 9.76 17.87
N GLN A 135 -21.74 9.46 16.74
CA GLN A 135 -20.30 9.20 16.76
C GLN A 135 -19.55 10.48 17.17
N PRO A 136 -18.59 10.38 18.10
CA PRO A 136 -17.77 11.51 18.51
C PRO A 136 -17.11 12.19 17.32
N ALA A 137 -16.91 13.51 17.38
CA ALA A 137 -16.08 14.21 16.41
C ALA A 137 -14.62 13.72 16.51
N GLU A 138 -13.86 13.92 15.44
CA GLU A 138 -12.41 13.77 15.50
C GLU A 138 -11.77 14.76 16.49
N SER A 139 -10.66 14.37 17.07
CA SER A 139 -9.94 15.10 18.10
C SER A 139 -8.45 14.71 18.09
N ASP A 140 -7.67 15.23 19.04
CA ASP A 140 -6.35 14.66 19.29
C ASP A 140 -6.46 13.20 19.79
N CYS A 141 -5.37 12.46 19.67
CA CYS A 141 -5.33 11.04 20.03
C CYS A 141 -5.44 10.76 21.53
N VAL A 142 -5.15 11.74 22.40
CA VAL A 142 -5.34 11.57 23.84
C VAL A 142 -6.82 11.67 24.19
N ALA A 143 -7.53 12.66 23.65
CA ALA A 143 -8.96 12.83 23.81
C ALA A 143 -9.75 11.65 23.22
N ALA A 144 -9.44 11.24 21.99
CA ALA A 144 -10.10 10.10 21.34
C ALA A 144 -9.93 8.81 22.15
N ARG A 145 -8.74 8.57 22.70
CA ARG A 145 -8.49 7.41 23.58
C ARG A 145 -9.30 7.46 24.86
N ARG A 146 -9.49 8.62 25.47
CA ARG A 146 -10.31 8.77 26.68
C ARG A 146 -11.77 8.46 26.39
N ILE A 147 -12.30 8.99 25.29
CA ILE A 147 -13.69 8.75 24.86
C ILE A 147 -13.90 7.26 24.57
N ALA A 148 -13.05 6.66 23.74
CA ALA A 148 -13.14 5.24 23.41
C ALA A 148 -13.06 4.33 24.66
N ALA A 149 -12.20 4.67 25.63
CA ALA A 149 -12.10 3.92 26.88
C ALA A 149 -13.32 4.10 27.80
N ALA A 150 -13.97 5.27 27.79
CA ALA A 150 -15.14 5.56 28.60
C ALA A 150 -16.43 4.97 28.03
N GLU A 151 -16.57 5.00 26.71
CA GLU A 151 -17.81 4.64 26.02
C GLU A 151 -17.77 3.24 25.37
N GLY A 152 -16.63 2.55 25.43
CA GLY A 152 -16.49 1.19 24.90
C GLY A 152 -16.35 1.14 23.39
N GLY A 153 -15.31 1.79 22.86
CA GLY A 153 -15.02 1.85 21.43
C GLY A 153 -13.55 1.64 21.09
N ARG A 154 -13.21 1.94 19.84
CA ARG A 154 -11.84 1.90 19.30
C ARG A 154 -11.35 3.27 18.87
N VAL A 155 -10.06 3.39 18.63
CA VAL A 155 -9.45 4.64 18.17
C VAL A 155 -8.99 4.48 16.73
N LEU A 156 -9.55 5.31 15.87
CA LEU A 156 -9.12 5.47 14.49
C LEU A 156 -8.04 6.54 14.45
N PHE A 157 -6.97 6.30 13.68
CA PHE A 157 -5.91 7.26 13.44
C PHE A 157 -5.64 7.36 11.94
N MET A 158 -5.63 8.58 11.40
CA MET A 158 -5.16 8.81 10.03
C MET A 158 -3.79 9.48 10.09
N PRO A 159 -2.72 8.81 9.63
CA PRO A 159 -1.40 9.42 9.48
C PRO A 159 -1.44 10.70 8.63
N LEU A 160 -0.49 11.60 8.90
CA LEU A 160 -0.33 12.84 8.13
C LEU A 160 0.24 12.56 6.73
#